data_AF-A0A2H6NFP5-F1
#
_entry.id   AF-A0A2H6NFP5-F1
#
_cell.length_a   1.000
_cell.length_b   1.000
_cell.length_c   1.000
_cell.angle_alpha   90.00
_cell.angle_beta   90.00
_cell.angle_gamma   90.00
#
_symmetry.space_group_name_H-M   'P 1'
#
loop_
_entity.id
_entity.type
_entity.pdbx_description
1 polymer ?
#
loop_
_entity_poly.entity_id
_entity_poly.type
_entity_poly.pdbx_seq_one_letter_code
_entity_poly.pdbx_strand_id
1 'polypeptide(L)'
;SIGIYAPNGPTPTPPTFLPGQSYQRAGVGDCLRQQLGTRLAWTLTAGQPTLQNSTSKGLSTTVSRNQPRSRREGDISGSVEITEAYLVRDILYVFQGIDGKIIKMFNSENCYKVDAKANLCKSLRDTTSRLAELGWLHNKIRKYTDQRSMDRTFGLVGQSFCA
;
A
#
# COMPACT_ATOMS: atom_id res chain seq x y z
N SER A 1 -29.36 -10.21 67.74
CA SER A 1 -30.75 -10.70 67.60
C SER A 1 -31.57 -9.70 66.81
N ILE A 2 -32.56 -10.21 66.04
CA ILE A 2 -33.40 -9.54 65.02
C ILE A 2 -32.63 -9.23 63.72
N GLY A 3 -33.02 -9.70 62.53
CA GLY A 3 -34.19 -10.48 62.11
C GLY A 3 -34.52 -10.15 60.66
N ILE A 4 -34.13 -11.06 59.76
CA ILE A 4 -34.47 -11.27 58.34
C ILE A 4 -35.80 -10.65 57.86
N TYR A 5 -35.78 -9.97 56.70
CA TYR A 5 -36.86 -10.04 55.68
C TYR A 5 -36.32 -9.78 54.25
N ALA A 6 -36.35 -10.82 53.41
CA ALA A 6 -36.57 -10.75 51.95
C ALA A 6 -37.73 -11.71 51.68
N PRO A 7 -38.69 -11.39 50.78
CA PRO A 7 -38.61 -12.06 49.46
C PRO A 7 -39.25 -11.30 48.28
N ASN A 8 -38.77 -11.64 47.07
CA ASN A 8 -39.47 -11.73 45.78
C ASN A 8 -40.04 -10.47 45.06
N GLY A 9 -39.47 -10.16 43.88
CA GLY A 9 -40.04 -9.35 42.80
C GLY A 9 -39.17 -9.40 41.52
N PRO A 10 -39.72 -9.36 40.29
CA PRO A 10 -39.22 -10.14 39.15
C PRO A 10 -38.16 -9.44 38.26
N THR A 11 -37.34 -10.29 37.64
CA THR A 11 -36.28 -10.03 36.66
C THR A 11 -36.85 -9.60 35.30
N PRO A 12 -36.32 -8.57 34.62
CA PRO A 12 -36.56 -8.38 33.20
C PRO A 12 -35.62 -9.27 32.37
N THR A 13 -36.21 -10.22 31.64
CA THR A 13 -35.57 -11.06 30.62
C THR A 13 -35.45 -10.30 29.29
N PRO A 14 -34.43 -10.60 28.45
CA PRO A 14 -34.22 -9.95 27.15
C PRO A 14 -35.10 -10.58 26.05
N PRO A 15 -35.56 -9.83 25.03
CA PRO A 15 -36.29 -10.42 23.91
C PRO A 15 -35.30 -11.07 22.92
N THR A 16 -35.43 -12.39 22.75
CA THR A 16 -34.94 -13.13 21.58
C THR A 16 -36.16 -13.70 20.85
N PHE A 17 -36.43 -13.28 19.62
CA PHE A 17 -37.23 -14.04 18.65
C PHE A 17 -36.76 -13.75 17.21
N LEU A 18 -36.34 -14.82 16.54
CA LEU A 18 -36.12 -15.04 15.09
C LEU A 18 -37.48 -15.09 14.34
N PRO A 19 -37.60 -15.54 13.07
CA PRO A 19 -36.95 -15.15 11.81
C PRO A 19 -37.97 -14.81 10.68
N GLY A 20 -37.51 -14.13 9.62
CA GLY A 20 -37.96 -14.31 8.22
C GLY A 20 -39.42 -13.99 7.82
N GLN A 21 -39.62 -12.91 7.06
CA GLN A 21 -40.63 -12.87 6.00
C GLN A 21 -40.15 -12.06 4.80
N SER A 22 -39.94 -12.78 3.70
CA SER A 22 -39.76 -12.31 2.34
C SER A 22 -41.08 -11.82 1.77
N TYR A 23 -41.19 -10.54 1.46
CA TYR A 23 -42.24 -10.04 0.58
C TYR A 23 -41.76 -10.14 -0.87
N GLN A 24 -42.16 -11.21 -1.54
CA GLN A 24 -42.21 -11.28 -3.00
C GLN A 24 -43.50 -10.60 -3.46
N ARG A 25 -43.38 -9.52 -4.22
CA ARG A 25 -44.49 -8.97 -5.01
C ARG A 25 -44.06 -8.91 -6.46
N ALA A 26 -44.67 -9.75 -7.28
CA ALA A 26 -44.54 -9.74 -8.72
C ALA A 26 -45.43 -8.61 -9.30
N GLY A 27 -44.90 -7.87 -10.28
CA GLY A 27 -45.71 -7.07 -11.19
C GLY A 27 -45.09 -5.74 -11.61
N VAL A 28 -44.60 -5.72 -12.86
CA VAL A 28 -44.51 -4.57 -13.78
C VAL A 28 -43.33 -3.60 -13.62
N GLY A 29 -42.42 -3.64 -14.60
CA GLY A 29 -42.05 -2.44 -15.35
C GLY A 29 -40.81 -1.65 -14.90
N ASP A 30 -39.80 -1.73 -15.77
CA ASP A 30 -38.96 -0.61 -16.20
C ASP A 30 -37.76 -0.18 -15.35
N CYS A 31 -36.61 -0.66 -15.82
CA CYS A 31 -35.52 0.18 -16.35
C CYS A 31 -35.34 1.54 -15.67
N LEU A 32 -34.31 1.63 -14.82
CA LEU A 32 -33.33 2.74 -14.71
C LEU A 32 -32.84 2.88 -13.26
N ARG A 33 -31.92 2.02 -12.81
CA ARG A 33 -30.87 2.40 -11.83
C ARG A 33 -29.95 1.22 -11.48
N GLN A 34 -29.18 0.78 -12.45
CA GLN A 34 -27.85 0.25 -12.17
C GLN A 34 -26.87 1.03 -13.02
N GLN A 35 -25.67 1.26 -12.47
CA GLN A 35 -24.53 1.94 -13.07
C GLN A 35 -24.35 3.43 -12.67
N LEU A 36 -23.89 3.64 -11.43
CA LEU A 36 -22.91 4.71 -11.18
C LEU A 36 -21.56 4.04 -10.90
N GLY A 37 -20.84 3.76 -11.98
CA GLY A 37 -19.41 3.53 -11.94
C GLY A 37 -18.70 4.86 -12.10
N THR A 38 -17.81 5.20 -11.18
CA THR A 38 -16.82 6.29 -11.39
C THR A 38 -15.46 5.64 -11.55
N ARG A 39 -15.24 5.01 -12.71
CA ARG A 39 -13.90 4.65 -13.17
C ARG A 39 -13.38 5.82 -14.01
N LEU A 40 -12.37 6.52 -13.49
CA LEU A 40 -11.60 7.49 -14.26
C LEU A 40 -10.72 6.71 -15.24
N ALA A 41 -11.20 6.57 -16.48
CA ALA A 41 -10.44 5.96 -17.57
C ALA A 41 -9.66 7.05 -18.31
N TRP A 42 -8.33 6.97 -18.27
CA TRP A 42 -7.42 7.78 -19.07
C TRP A 42 -7.56 7.42 -20.55
N THR A 43 -8.41 8.12 -21.29
CA THR A 43 -8.47 7.99 -22.75
C THR A 43 -7.34 8.79 -23.38
N LEU A 44 -6.26 8.09 -23.73
CA LEU A 44 -5.30 8.57 -24.72
C LEU A 44 -5.96 8.47 -26.10
N THR A 45 -6.07 9.60 -26.81
CA THR A 45 -6.52 9.65 -28.21
C THR A 45 -5.47 8.95 -29.09
N ALA A 46 -5.73 7.69 -29.40
CA ALA A 46 -5.12 7.03 -30.55
C ALA A 46 -5.86 7.55 -31.81
N GLY A 47 -5.21 8.43 -32.56
CA GLY A 47 -5.71 8.87 -33.86
C GLY A 47 -5.77 7.68 -34.81
N GLN A 48 -6.99 7.29 -35.21
CA GLN A 48 -7.21 6.37 -36.32
C GLN A 48 -7.24 7.13 -37.66
N PRO A 49 -6.82 6.48 -38.77
CA PRO A 49 -6.68 7.09 -40.10
C PRO A 49 -7.86 6.77 -41.02
N THR A 50 -8.24 7.70 -41.92
CA THR A 50 -8.92 7.42 -43.21
C THR A 50 -8.73 8.60 -44.19
N LEU A 51 -7.92 8.39 -45.24
CA LEU A 51 -8.26 8.36 -46.69
C LEU A 51 -8.34 9.72 -47.43
N GLN A 52 -7.36 9.99 -48.33
CA GLN A 52 -7.61 10.13 -49.79
C GLN A 52 -6.31 10.39 -50.62
N ASN A 53 -6.00 9.40 -51.46
CA ASN A 53 -5.48 9.40 -52.84
C ASN A 53 -4.69 10.62 -53.40
N SER A 54 -3.45 10.39 -53.88
CA SER A 54 -3.06 10.50 -55.31
C SER A 54 -1.54 10.31 -55.55
N THR A 55 -1.23 9.36 -56.45
CA THR A 55 -0.09 9.28 -57.39
C THR A 55 1.34 9.58 -56.91
N SER A 56 2.19 8.56 -56.86
CA SER A 56 3.36 8.41 -57.74
C SER A 56 4.19 7.16 -57.39
N LYS A 57 4.85 6.61 -58.40
CA LYS A 57 5.57 5.33 -58.41
C LYS A 57 6.89 5.41 -57.65
N GLY A 58 7.25 4.35 -56.93
CA GLY A 58 8.60 4.20 -56.37
C GLY A 58 8.85 2.82 -55.79
N LEU A 59 9.65 2.02 -56.50
CA LEU A 59 10.17 0.71 -56.13
C LEU A 59 11.34 0.85 -55.14
N SER A 60 11.40 0.04 -54.07
CA SER A 60 12.62 -0.73 -53.71
C SER A 60 12.45 -1.54 -52.43
N THR A 61 12.74 -2.82 -52.61
CA THR A 61 13.32 -3.82 -51.71
C THR A 61 14.17 -3.26 -50.56
N THR A 62 14.10 -3.89 -49.38
CA THR A 62 15.22 -4.64 -48.77
C THR A 62 14.86 -5.19 -47.38
N VAL A 63 15.33 -6.41 -47.15
CA VAL A 63 15.35 -7.16 -45.88
C VAL A 63 16.23 -6.42 -44.86
N SER A 64 15.82 -6.39 -43.59
CA SER A 64 16.80 -6.28 -42.50
C SER A 64 16.32 -7.03 -41.25
N ARG A 65 16.72 -8.30 -41.20
CA ARG A 65 16.68 -9.15 -40.01
C ARG A 65 17.99 -8.92 -39.26
N ASN A 66 17.98 -8.08 -38.23
CA ASN A 66 19.13 -7.94 -37.35
C ASN A 66 18.76 -8.37 -35.93
N GLN A 67 19.11 -9.60 -35.61
CA GLN A 67 19.49 -9.95 -34.25
C GLN A 67 21.02 -9.90 -34.19
N PRO A 68 21.61 -9.35 -33.12
CA PRO A 68 22.90 -9.82 -32.66
C PRO A 68 22.76 -10.41 -31.24
N ARG A 69 23.11 -11.69 -31.13
CA ARG A 69 23.48 -12.34 -29.88
C ARG A 69 24.86 -11.85 -29.45
N SER A 70 25.05 -11.92 -28.13
CA SER A 70 26.32 -12.02 -27.39
C SER A 70 27.01 -10.71 -26.99
N ARG A 71 27.02 -10.45 -25.68
CA ARG A 71 28.29 -10.22 -24.97
C ARG A 71 28.15 -10.62 -23.50
N ARG A 72 28.94 -11.60 -23.07
CA ARG A 72 29.23 -11.80 -21.64
C ARG A 72 30.08 -10.61 -21.19
N GLU A 73 29.62 -9.87 -20.19
CA GLU A 73 30.42 -8.86 -19.52
C GLU A 73 30.67 -9.34 -18.09
N GLY A 74 31.85 -9.93 -17.92
CA GLY A 74 32.44 -10.15 -16.61
C GLY A 74 33.25 -8.92 -16.25
N ASP A 75 32.70 -8.09 -15.37
CA ASP A 75 33.40 -7.37 -14.31
C ASP A 75 32.32 -6.87 -13.33
N ILE A 76 31.89 -7.74 -12.40
CA ILE A 76 30.82 -7.43 -11.45
C ILE A 76 31.43 -6.79 -10.19
N SER A 77 32.36 -5.85 -10.37
CA SER A 77 32.83 -4.99 -9.31
C SER A 77 31.93 -3.75 -9.23
N GLY A 78 30.83 -3.89 -8.49
CA GLY A 78 30.49 -2.90 -7.46
C GLY A 78 29.52 -1.76 -7.78
N SER A 79 29.00 -1.60 -9.00
CA SER A 79 27.95 -0.60 -9.28
C SER A 79 26.68 -1.29 -9.79
N VAL A 80 25.90 -1.86 -8.88
CA VAL A 80 24.53 -2.29 -9.20
C VAL A 80 23.72 -1.03 -9.48
N GLU A 81 23.28 -0.85 -10.74
CA GLU A 81 22.28 0.17 -11.05
C GLU A 81 21.00 -0.14 -10.26
N ILE A 82 20.61 0.80 -9.40
CA ILE A 82 19.45 0.64 -8.53
C ILE A 82 18.24 1.22 -9.25
N THR A 83 17.35 0.34 -9.71
CA THR A 83 16.05 0.76 -10.22
C THR A 83 15.14 1.22 -9.07
N GLU A 84 14.24 2.17 -9.34
CA GLU A 84 13.25 2.66 -8.37
C GLU A 84 12.44 1.54 -7.70
N ALA A 85 12.12 0.46 -8.44
CA ALA A 85 11.41 -0.69 -7.89
C ALA A 85 12.12 -1.36 -6.70
N TYR A 86 13.46 -1.34 -6.66
CA TYR A 86 14.20 -1.84 -5.50
C TYR A 86 14.07 -0.90 -4.29
N LEU A 87 14.10 0.41 -4.52
CA LEU A 87 13.90 1.39 -3.46
C LEU A 87 12.49 1.33 -2.89
N VAL A 88 11.46 1.22 -3.73
CA VAL A 88 10.08 1.07 -3.27
C VAL A 88 9.93 -0.16 -2.37
N ARG A 89 10.52 -1.29 -2.76
CA ARG A 89 10.55 -2.49 -1.92
C ARG A 89 11.26 -2.24 -0.58
N ASP A 90 12.43 -1.61 -0.60
CA ASP A 90 13.17 -1.30 0.62
C ASP A 90 12.41 -0.30 1.52
N ILE A 91 11.70 0.67 0.95
CA ILE A 91 10.85 1.60 1.73
C ILE A 91 9.70 0.85 2.41
N LEU A 92 9.08 -0.13 1.75
CA LEU A 92 8.06 -0.97 2.40
C LEU A 92 8.64 -1.75 3.59
N TYR A 93 9.88 -2.23 3.47
CA TYR A 93 10.60 -2.88 4.58
C TYR A 93 10.89 -1.89 5.72
N VAL A 94 11.34 -0.67 5.38
CA VAL A 94 11.54 0.39 6.37
C VAL A 94 10.25 0.71 7.12
N PHE A 95 9.09 0.76 6.44
CA PHE A 95 7.79 0.99 7.09
C PHE A 95 7.38 -0.15 8.04
N GLN A 96 7.84 -1.38 7.78
CA GLN A 96 7.66 -2.53 8.68
C GLN A 96 8.67 -2.52 9.85
N GLY A 97 9.71 -1.70 9.76
CA GLY A 97 10.76 -1.60 10.77
C GLY A 97 11.83 -2.67 10.62
N ILE A 98 12.05 -3.17 9.40
CA ILE A 98 13.10 -4.12 9.06
C ILE A 98 14.05 -3.51 8.02
N ASP A 99 15.25 -4.09 7.93
CA ASP A 99 16.26 -3.64 6.99
C ASP A 99 15.99 -4.11 5.57
N GLY A 100 16.29 -3.24 4.61
CA GLY A 100 16.32 -3.54 3.19
C GLY A 100 17.71 -3.92 2.68
N LYS A 101 17.81 -4.07 1.36
CA LYS A 101 19.09 -4.40 0.70
C LYS A 101 20.02 -3.18 0.65
N ILE A 102 19.44 -2.02 0.34
CA ILE A 102 20.09 -0.73 0.08
C ILE A 102 19.85 0.22 1.26
N ILE A 103 18.67 0.19 1.88
CA ILE A 103 18.33 1.03 3.04
C ILE A 103 18.42 0.20 4.32
N LYS A 104 19.25 0.64 5.28
CA LYS A 104 19.48 -0.09 6.53
C LYS A 104 19.44 0.84 7.74
N MET A 105 19.10 0.26 8.89
CA MET A 105 19.09 0.94 10.18
C MET A 105 20.52 1.18 10.66
N PHE A 106 20.83 2.44 10.96
CA PHE A 106 22.04 2.85 11.64
C PHE A 106 21.73 3.01 13.12
N ASN A 107 21.97 1.95 13.88
CA ASN A 107 21.55 1.87 15.29
C ASN A 107 22.20 2.94 16.19
N SER A 108 23.40 3.41 15.84
CA SER A 108 24.08 4.51 16.54
C SER A 108 23.34 5.84 16.43
N GLU A 109 22.69 6.08 15.30
CA GLU A 109 21.99 7.33 14.99
C GLU A 109 20.47 7.17 15.06
N ASN A 110 19.98 5.95 15.28
CA ASN A 110 18.57 5.58 15.25
C ASN A 110 17.86 6.11 14.00
N CYS A 111 18.41 5.89 12.82
CA CYS A 111 17.79 6.30 11.57
C CYS A 111 18.07 5.29 10.46
N TYR A 112 17.17 5.21 9.48
CA TYR A 112 17.42 4.46 8.25
C TYR A 112 18.21 5.31 7.28
N LYS A 113 19.26 4.74 6.68
CA LYS A 113 20.05 5.43 5.64
C LYS A 113 20.24 4.54 4.42
N VAL A 114 20.29 5.21 3.27
CA VAL A 114 20.65 4.61 1.99
C VAL A 114 22.16 4.37 1.97
N ASP A 115 22.60 3.21 1.50
CA ASP A 115 24.03 2.91 1.32
C ASP A 115 24.73 4.01 0.50
N ALA A 116 25.91 4.44 0.96
CA ALA A 116 26.73 5.42 0.27
C ALA A 116 27.19 4.90 -1.10
N LYS A 117 27.34 3.58 -1.26
CA LYS A 117 27.74 2.92 -2.51
C LYS A 117 26.62 2.81 -3.54
N ALA A 118 25.37 3.10 -3.15
CA ALA A 118 24.23 3.08 -4.05
C ALA A 118 24.36 4.16 -5.14
N ASN A 119 24.23 3.82 -6.41
CA ASN A 119 24.24 4.85 -7.46
C ASN A 119 22.83 5.40 -7.65
N LEU A 120 22.55 6.59 -7.09
CA LEU A 120 21.24 7.24 -7.11
C LEU A 120 21.39 8.75 -7.29
N CYS A 121 20.50 9.35 -8.07
CA CYS A 121 20.46 10.80 -8.22
C CYS A 121 20.05 11.49 -6.90
N LYS A 122 20.48 12.76 -6.74
CA LYS A 122 20.27 13.53 -5.50
C LYS A 122 18.79 13.61 -5.09
N SER A 123 17.88 13.87 -6.04
CA SER A 123 16.44 13.99 -5.78
C SER A 123 15.82 12.68 -5.28
N LEU A 124 16.23 11.55 -5.86
CA LEU A 124 15.74 10.23 -5.45
C LEU A 124 16.29 9.84 -4.08
N ARG A 125 17.57 10.12 -3.80
CA ARG A 125 18.15 9.94 -2.46
C ARG A 125 17.41 10.76 -1.41
N ASP A 126 17.17 12.03 -1.69
CA ASP A 126 16.49 12.97 -0.80
C ASP A 126 15.04 12.55 -0.51
N THR A 127 14.31 12.12 -1.53
CA THR A 127 12.95 11.57 -1.37
C THR A 127 12.96 10.27 -0.57
N THR A 128 13.91 9.38 -0.84
CA THR A 128 14.08 8.11 -0.12
C THR A 128 14.40 8.36 1.36
N SER A 129 15.27 9.32 1.67
CA SER A 129 15.61 9.69 3.05
C SER A 129 14.39 10.21 3.81
N ARG A 130 13.58 11.10 3.20
CA ARG A 130 12.34 11.58 3.83
C ARG A 130 11.36 10.44 4.13
N LEU A 131 11.15 9.53 3.16
CA LEU A 131 10.30 8.38 3.37
C LEU A 131 10.85 7.48 4.48
N ALA A 132 12.16 7.24 4.50
CA ALA A 132 12.78 6.40 5.51
C ALA A 132 12.65 6.98 6.93
N GLU A 133 12.74 8.31 7.08
CA GLU A 133 12.52 9.01 8.35
C GLU A 133 11.06 8.89 8.83
N LEU A 134 10.08 9.06 7.94
CA LEU A 134 8.67 8.83 8.26
C LEU A 134 8.42 7.39 8.74
N GLY A 135 9.01 6.41 8.06
CA GLY A 135 8.96 5.01 8.44
C GLY A 135 9.54 4.76 9.83
N TRP A 136 10.69 5.37 10.14
CA TRP A 136 11.32 5.26 11.45
C TRP A 136 10.43 5.86 12.56
N LEU A 137 9.92 7.07 12.36
CA LEU A 137 9.04 7.74 13.34
C LEU A 137 7.77 6.92 13.60
N HIS A 138 7.13 6.42 12.54
CA HIS A 138 5.99 5.50 12.65
C HIS A 138 6.35 4.29 13.53
N ASN A 139 7.47 3.63 13.24
CA ASN A 139 7.90 2.47 14.01
C ASN A 139 8.28 2.79 15.45
N LYS A 140 8.80 3.99 15.72
CA LYS A 140 9.09 4.44 17.07
C LYS A 140 7.82 4.60 17.90
N ILE A 141 6.79 5.22 17.33
CA ILE A 141 5.47 5.36 17.97
C ILE A 141 4.85 3.97 18.16
N ARG A 142 4.80 3.15 17.10
CA ARG A 142 4.27 1.78 17.17
C ARG A 142 4.94 0.96 18.28
N LYS A 143 6.27 0.94 18.34
CA LYS A 143 7.02 0.23 19.40
C LYS A 143 6.70 0.77 20.79
N TYR A 144 6.55 2.09 20.93
CA TYR A 144 6.19 2.69 22.21
C TYR A 144 4.79 2.26 22.66
N THR A 145 3.80 2.35 21.76
CA THR A 145 2.43 1.93 22.01
C THR A 145 2.35 0.43 22.34
N ASP A 146 3.01 -0.42 21.55
CA ASP A 146 3.04 -1.87 21.78
C ASP A 146 3.65 -2.20 23.15
N GLN A 147 4.71 -1.50 23.56
CA GLN A 147 5.38 -1.72 24.84
C GLN A 147 4.55 -1.22 26.04
N ARG A 148 3.80 -0.12 25.88
CA ARG A 148 3.14 0.57 27.01
C ARG A 148 1.64 0.26 27.14
N SER A 149 0.98 -0.20 26.07
CA SER A 149 -0.46 -0.50 26.05
C SER A 149 -0.93 -1.60 27.02
N MET A 150 -0.01 -2.38 27.62
CA MET A 150 -0.35 -3.40 28.62
C MET A 150 0.36 -3.17 29.97
N ASP A 151 1.12 -2.08 30.09
CA ASP A 151 1.87 -1.74 31.31
C ASP A 151 0.95 -1.14 32.38
N ARG A 152 0.58 -1.94 33.38
CA ARG A 152 -0.29 -1.49 34.49
C ARG A 152 0.34 -0.37 35.34
N THR A 153 1.65 -0.17 35.28
CA THR A 153 2.33 0.91 36.01
C THR A 153 2.08 2.28 35.39
N PHE A 154 1.64 2.33 34.12
CA PHE A 154 1.38 3.55 33.38
C PHE A 154 0.07 4.26 33.79
N GLY A 155 -0.78 3.57 34.58
CA GLY A 155 -2.09 4.08 35.03
C GLY A 155 -3.11 4.24 33.90
N LEU A 156 -4.37 4.51 34.26
CA LEU A 156 -5.48 4.61 33.29
C LEU A 156 -5.26 5.71 32.25
N VAL A 157 -4.74 6.88 32.64
CA VAL A 157 -4.47 7.98 31.70
C VAL A 157 -3.38 7.62 30.70
N GLY A 158 -2.29 6.98 31.16
CA GLY A 158 -1.21 6.54 30.28
C GLY A 158 -1.67 5.45 29.31
N GLN A 159 -2.55 4.55 29.77
CA GLN A 159 -3.19 3.55 28.92
C GLN A 159 -4.08 4.21 27.85
N SER A 160 -4.93 5.16 28.23
CA SER A 160 -5.77 5.91 27.29
C SER A 160 -4.97 6.75 26.28
N PHE A 161 -3.77 7.20 26.65
CA PHE A 161 -2.89 7.90 25.72
C PHE A 161 -2.32 7.00 24.62
N CYS A 162 -2.08 5.71 24.93
CA CYS A 162 -1.56 4.74 23.98
C CYS A 162 -2.65 4.05 23.15
N ALA A 163 -3.92 4.14 23.58
CA ALA A 163 -5.07 3.47 23.00
C ALA A 163 -5.53 4.07 21.67
#